data_AF-A0A388QTN0-F1
#
_entry.id   AF-A0A388QTN0-F1
#
_cell.length_a   1.000
_cell.length_b   1.000
_cell.length_c   1.000
_cell.angle_alpha   90.00
_cell.angle_beta   90.00
_cell.angle_gamma   90.00
#
_symmetry.space_group_name_H-M   'P 1'
#
loop_
_entity.id
_entity.type
_entity.pdbx_description
1 polymer ?
#
loop_
_entity_poly.entity_id
_entity_poly.type
_entity_poly.pdbx_seq_one_letter_code
_entity_poly.pdbx_strand_id
1 'polypeptide(L)'
;MFIWLVNGLNGSGCWLRVEGLWLKGLSEVMRRAVGMPLPLTHRDFDEKYVEALTALIRGSYVDKALLLAQDEVYDDAGTKLAFGSFHVPNDYLFKVCAAHPEFVPAVSIHPGRKDALAELERCLAGGARALKLLAQLPERQLRPAAVR
;
A
#
# COMPACT_ATOMS: atom_id res chain seq x y z
N MET A 1 9.20 4.16 7.68
CA MET A 1 8.24 3.27 7.00
C MET A 1 6.93 4.01 6.89
N PHE A 2 6.59 4.54 5.71
CA PHE A 2 5.31 5.20 5.50
C PHE A 2 4.23 4.13 5.35
N ILE A 3 3.33 4.05 6.31
CA ILE A 3 2.18 3.14 6.27
C ILE A 3 1.08 3.89 5.53
N TRP A 4 0.66 3.37 4.39
CA TRP A 4 -0.58 3.81 3.76
C TRP A 4 -1.75 3.54 4.71
N LEU A 5 -2.56 4.56 4.97
CA LEU A 5 -3.91 4.38 5.45
C LEU A 5 -4.83 4.63 4.25
N VAL A 6 -5.38 3.55 3.71
CA VAL A 6 -6.33 3.56 2.59
C VAL A 6 -7.45 2.59 2.91
N ASN A 7 -8.64 2.83 2.38
CA ASN A 7 -9.83 2.03 2.63
C ASN A 7 -10.47 1.45 1.36
N GLY A 8 -10.12 1.93 0.16
CA GLY A 8 -10.64 1.35 -1.07
C GLY A 8 -12.05 1.78 -1.48
N LEU A 9 -12.76 2.53 -0.64
CA LEU A 9 -14.21 2.71 -0.77
C LEU A 9 -14.65 3.58 -1.94
N ASN A 10 -13.72 4.31 -2.57
CA ASN A 10 -13.98 5.13 -3.76
C ASN A 10 -13.34 4.57 -5.04
N GLY A 11 -13.11 3.25 -5.11
CA GLY A 11 -12.63 2.61 -6.34
C GLY A 11 -11.13 2.80 -6.61
N SER A 12 -10.34 3.04 -5.57
CA SER A 12 -8.87 3.08 -5.66
C SER A 12 -8.24 1.69 -5.89
N GLY A 13 -9.00 0.62 -5.67
CA GLY A 13 -8.48 -0.76 -5.69
C GLY A 13 -7.67 -1.12 -4.44
N CYS A 14 -7.43 -0.15 -3.55
CA CYS A 14 -6.84 -0.38 -2.25
C CYS A 14 -7.75 -1.22 -1.35
N TRP A 15 -7.18 -1.90 -0.38
CA TRP A 15 -7.94 -2.48 0.71
C TRP A 15 -7.11 -2.53 1.99
N LEU A 16 -7.79 -2.52 3.13
CA LEU A 16 -7.18 -2.58 4.46
C LEU A 16 -8.01 -3.50 5.36
N ARG A 17 -7.35 -4.47 5.99
CA ARG A 17 -7.90 -5.40 6.97
C ARG A 17 -7.38 -5.00 8.35
N VAL A 18 -8.18 -4.24 9.08
CA VAL A 18 -7.89 -3.88 10.48
C VAL A 18 -8.56 -4.91 11.40
N GLU A 19 -7.90 -6.05 11.56
CA GLU A 19 -8.36 -7.11 12.46
C GLU A 19 -7.70 -6.95 13.84
N GLY A 20 -8.50 -7.00 14.91
CA GLY A 20 -8.02 -6.86 16.29
C GLY A 20 -8.11 -5.44 16.87
N LEU A 21 -8.46 -5.36 18.15
CA LEU A 21 -8.69 -4.10 18.87
C LEU A 21 -7.44 -3.21 18.94
N TRP A 22 -6.24 -3.82 19.03
CA TRP A 22 -4.97 -3.11 19.02
C TRP A 22 -4.69 -2.39 17.70
N LEU A 23 -4.90 -3.07 16.57
CA LEU A 23 -4.70 -2.49 15.24
C LEU A 23 -5.72 -1.38 14.96
N LYS A 24 -6.96 -1.51 15.46
CA LYS A 24 -7.96 -0.42 15.43
C LYS A 24 -7.49 0.80 16.22
N GLY A 25 -7.02 0.59 17.45
CA GLY A 25 -6.47 1.66 18.28
C GLY A 25 -5.27 2.37 17.62
N LEU A 26 -4.33 1.60 17.09
CA LEU A 26 -3.17 2.14 16.36
C LEU A 26 -3.61 2.95 15.13
N SER A 27 -4.57 2.44 14.35
CA SER A 27 -5.06 3.13 13.16
C SER A 27 -5.67 4.51 13.46
N GLU A 28 -6.34 4.66 14.60
CA GLU A 28 -6.90 5.94 15.05
C GLU A 28 -5.80 6.91 15.51
N VAL A 29 -4.78 6.42 16.20
CA VAL A 29 -3.61 7.23 16.58
C VAL A 29 -2.90 7.74 15.32
N MET A 30 -2.67 6.87 14.35
CA MET A 30 -1.99 7.24 13.10
C MET A 30 -2.81 8.23 12.28
N ARG A 31 -4.13 8.02 12.18
CA ARG A 31 -5.06 8.97 11.54
C ARG A 31 -4.92 10.37 12.12
N ARG A 32 -4.87 10.48 13.46
CA ARG A 32 -4.68 11.76 14.15
C ARG A 32 -3.30 12.35 13.95
N ALA A 33 -2.24 11.53 13.95
CA ALA A 33 -0.88 11.99 13.73
C ALA A 33 -0.67 12.60 12.33
N VAL A 34 -1.41 12.12 11.32
CA VAL A 34 -1.41 12.68 9.96
C VAL A 34 -2.42 13.84 9.82
N GLY A 35 -3.09 14.24 10.90
CA GLY A 35 -4.04 15.36 10.90
C GLY A 35 -5.34 15.06 10.15
N MET A 36 -5.66 13.78 9.95
CA MET A 36 -6.78 13.39 9.10
C MET A 36 -8.10 13.48 9.86
N PRO A 37 -9.09 14.28 9.41
CA PRO A 37 -10.34 14.50 10.15
C PRO A 37 -11.36 13.39 9.91
N LEU A 38 -11.30 12.70 8.78
CA LEU A 38 -12.29 11.69 8.39
C LEU A 38 -12.02 10.34 9.05
N PRO A 39 -13.06 9.58 9.43
CA PRO A 39 -12.92 8.20 9.89
C PRO A 39 -12.53 7.27 8.73
N LEU A 40 -11.86 6.15 9.04
CA LEU A 40 -11.44 5.13 8.05
C LEU A 40 -12.58 4.56 7.20
N THR A 41 -13.82 4.67 7.65
CA THR A 41 -15.02 4.21 6.93
C THR A 41 -15.56 5.24 5.94
N HIS A 42 -15.00 6.45 5.88
CA HIS A 42 -15.48 7.50 4.98
C HIS A 42 -15.09 7.21 3.53
N ARG A 43 -16.01 7.40 2.58
CA ARG A 43 -15.76 7.12 1.16
C ARG A 43 -14.52 7.84 0.62
N ASP A 44 -14.38 9.12 0.94
CA ASP A 44 -13.29 9.97 0.43
C ASP A 44 -12.00 9.92 1.26
N PHE A 45 -11.86 8.90 2.11
CA PHE A 45 -10.69 8.77 3.00
C PHE A 45 -9.38 8.73 2.20
N ASP A 46 -9.29 7.90 1.16
CA ASP A 46 -8.07 7.74 0.37
C ASP A 46 -7.57 9.07 -0.22
N GLU A 47 -8.49 9.88 -0.74
CA GLU A 47 -8.19 11.19 -1.32
C GLU A 47 -7.73 12.18 -0.25
N LYS A 48 -8.47 12.27 0.87
CA LYS A 48 -8.07 13.16 1.98
C LYS A 48 -6.78 12.73 2.66
N TYR A 49 -6.46 11.44 2.66
CA TYR A 49 -5.19 10.95 3.17
C TYR A 49 -4.03 11.42 2.29
N VAL A 50 -4.19 11.35 0.96
CA VAL A 50 -3.20 11.85 -0.01
C VAL A 50 -3.05 13.38 0.10
N GLU A 51 -4.13 14.13 0.26
CA GLU A 51 -4.08 15.58 0.50
C GLU A 51 -3.31 15.93 1.78
N ALA A 52 -3.58 15.22 2.89
CA ALA A 52 -2.88 15.43 4.14
C ALA A 52 -1.39 15.11 4.04
N LEU A 53 -1.04 13.99 3.39
CA LEU A 53 0.36 13.61 3.15
C LEU A 53 1.08 14.64 2.26
N THR A 54 0.41 15.13 1.22
CA THR A 54 0.89 16.19 0.33
C THR A 54 1.21 17.45 1.13
N ALA A 55 0.28 17.90 1.99
CA ALA A 55 0.48 19.07 2.83
C ALA A 55 1.67 18.90 3.79
N LEU A 56 1.85 17.70 4.37
CA LEU A 56 2.99 17.40 5.23
C LEU A 56 4.33 17.50 4.49
N ILE A 57 4.43 16.96 3.28
CA ILE A 57 5.67 17.06 2.48
C ILE A 57 5.94 18.51 2.11
N ARG A 58 4.95 19.23 1.56
CA ARG A 58 5.09 20.64 1.16
C ARG A 58 5.41 21.59 2.32
N GLY A 59 4.97 21.25 3.53
CA GLY A 59 5.28 21.99 4.75
C GLY A 59 6.63 21.61 5.39
N SER A 60 7.38 20.69 4.80
CA SER A 60 8.66 20.19 5.33
C SER A 60 9.85 20.62 4.48
N TYR A 61 11.06 20.25 4.90
CA TYR A 61 12.29 20.42 4.13
C TYR A 61 12.55 19.26 3.12
N VAL A 62 11.57 18.40 2.88
CA VAL A 62 11.69 17.25 1.96
C VAL A 62 11.22 17.66 0.57
N ASP A 63 12.12 17.62 -0.42
CA ASP A 63 11.79 17.96 -1.81
C ASP A 63 10.90 16.89 -2.48
N LYS A 64 11.21 15.62 -2.23
CA LYS A 64 10.48 14.47 -2.77
C LYS A 64 10.44 13.30 -1.81
N ALA A 65 9.32 12.57 -1.82
CA ALA A 65 9.13 11.35 -1.03
C ALA A 65 8.86 10.15 -1.94
N LEU A 66 9.55 9.04 -1.67
CA LEU A 66 9.22 7.75 -2.30
C LEU A 66 7.92 7.24 -1.70
N LEU A 67 6.92 7.04 -2.56
CA LEU A 67 5.62 6.54 -2.18
C LEU A 67 5.52 5.05 -2.56
N LEU A 68 5.33 4.20 -1.55
CA LEU A 68 5.53 2.74 -1.68
C LEU A 68 4.22 1.99 -1.88
N ALA A 69 4.00 1.34 -3.02
CA ALA A 69 2.87 0.42 -3.16
C ALA A 69 2.99 -0.80 -2.23
N GLN A 70 1.95 -1.61 -2.20
CA GLN A 70 1.90 -2.86 -1.44
C GLN A 70 1.17 -3.91 -2.27
N ASP A 71 1.92 -4.84 -2.86
CA ASP A 71 1.35 -5.96 -3.59
C ASP A 71 0.70 -6.98 -2.62
N GLU A 72 -0.13 -7.84 -3.18
CA GLU A 72 -0.69 -8.98 -2.48
C GLU A 72 0.35 -10.11 -2.37
N VAL A 73 0.06 -11.11 -1.54
CA VAL A 73 0.96 -12.24 -1.30
C VAL A 73 0.59 -13.40 -2.19
N TYR A 74 1.59 -14.09 -2.75
CA TYR A 74 1.41 -15.23 -3.65
C TYR A 74 2.20 -16.42 -3.13
N ASP A 75 1.70 -17.63 -3.40
CA ASP A 75 2.45 -18.86 -3.18
C ASP A 75 3.42 -19.16 -4.32
N ASP A 76 4.16 -20.27 -4.19
CA ASP A 76 5.16 -20.72 -5.17
C ASP A 76 4.53 -21.15 -6.52
N ALA A 77 3.24 -21.46 -6.55
CA ALA A 77 2.49 -21.73 -7.78
C ALA A 77 1.99 -20.45 -8.46
N GLY A 78 2.25 -19.29 -7.86
CA GLY A 78 1.76 -17.98 -8.28
C GLY A 78 0.27 -17.80 -8.09
N THR A 79 -0.31 -18.53 -7.13
CA THR A 79 -1.69 -18.33 -6.69
C THR A 79 -1.71 -17.26 -5.61
N LYS A 80 -2.63 -16.31 -5.74
CA LYS A 80 -2.84 -15.26 -4.74
C LYS A 80 -3.37 -15.86 -3.44
N LEU A 81 -2.78 -15.45 -2.34
CA LEU A 81 -3.17 -15.87 -1.00
C LEU A 81 -4.00 -14.78 -0.33
N ALA A 82 -4.99 -15.18 0.46
CA ALA A 82 -5.80 -14.28 1.28
C ALA A 82 -5.05 -13.81 2.54
N PHE A 83 -3.77 -13.43 2.41
CA PHE A 83 -2.86 -13.06 3.48
C PHE A 83 -2.42 -11.59 3.35
N GLY A 84 -2.20 -10.94 4.50
CA GLY A 84 -1.76 -9.55 4.58
C GLY A 84 -2.81 -8.62 5.18
N SER A 85 -2.35 -7.48 5.68
CA SER A 85 -3.21 -6.49 6.35
C SER A 85 -3.68 -5.38 5.42
N PHE A 86 -3.05 -5.16 4.27
CA PHE A 86 -3.46 -4.14 3.30
C PHE A 86 -2.87 -4.41 1.91
N HIS A 87 -3.46 -3.78 0.91
CA HIS A 87 -2.99 -3.73 -0.46
C HIS A 87 -3.14 -2.33 -1.02
N VAL A 88 -2.12 -1.89 -1.75
CA VAL A 88 -2.13 -0.65 -2.53
C VAL A 88 -1.63 -1.00 -3.93
N PRO A 89 -2.50 -1.03 -4.96
CA PRO A 89 -2.11 -1.42 -6.30
C PRO A 89 -1.16 -0.39 -6.94
N ASN A 90 -0.26 -0.86 -7.80
CA ASN A 90 0.69 0.01 -8.51
C ASN A 90 -0.03 1.07 -9.37
N ASP A 91 -1.20 0.75 -9.94
CA ASP A 91 -1.97 1.71 -10.74
C ASP A 91 -2.47 2.90 -9.91
N TYR A 92 -2.91 2.66 -8.68
CA TYR A 92 -3.29 3.73 -7.76
C TYR A 92 -2.06 4.57 -7.36
N LEU A 93 -0.94 3.92 -7.09
CA LEU A 93 0.33 4.61 -6.83
C LEU A 93 0.70 5.56 -7.98
N PHE A 94 0.68 5.07 -9.23
CA PHE A 94 1.00 5.89 -10.40
C PHE A 94 0.02 7.05 -10.57
N LYS A 95 -1.29 6.82 -10.36
CA LYS A 95 -2.30 7.88 -10.39
C LYS A 95 -1.98 8.98 -9.37
N VAL A 96 -1.63 8.61 -8.14
CA VAL A 96 -1.27 9.58 -7.09
C VAL A 96 0.01 10.33 -7.46
N CYS A 97 1.07 9.65 -7.87
CA CYS A 97 2.34 10.30 -8.24
C CYS A 97 2.21 11.20 -9.48
N ALA A 98 1.29 10.91 -10.41
CA ALA A 98 1.01 11.77 -11.55
C ALA A 98 0.32 13.08 -11.14
N ALA A 99 -0.56 13.04 -10.14
CA ALA A 99 -1.27 14.21 -9.62
C ALA A 99 -0.43 15.05 -8.64
N HIS A 100 0.59 14.45 -8.01
CA HIS A 100 1.37 15.04 -6.93
C HIS A 100 2.88 14.88 -7.19
N PRO A 101 3.55 15.86 -7.84
CA PRO A 101 4.94 15.76 -8.30
C PRO A 101 5.99 15.63 -7.18
N GLU A 102 5.61 15.90 -5.93
CA GLU A 102 6.40 15.63 -4.72
C GLU A 102 6.58 14.12 -4.46
N PHE A 103 5.71 13.27 -4.99
CA PHE A 103 5.81 11.83 -4.81
C PHE A 103 6.52 11.16 -5.98
N VAL A 104 7.38 10.21 -5.64
CA VAL A 104 8.11 9.37 -6.59
C VAL A 104 7.62 7.93 -6.45
N PRO A 105 7.19 7.28 -7.54
CA PRO A 105 6.58 5.96 -7.45
C PRO A 105 7.63 4.89 -7.10
N ALA A 106 7.39 4.21 -5.98
CA ALA A 106 8.11 3.02 -5.56
C ALA A 106 7.15 1.83 -5.58
N VAL A 107 7.23 1.04 -6.64
CA VAL A 107 6.28 -0.05 -6.90
C VAL A 107 6.52 -1.23 -5.97
N SER A 108 5.50 -2.07 -5.82
CA SER A 108 5.63 -3.33 -5.08
C SER A 108 5.22 -4.47 -6.00
N ILE A 109 6.05 -5.49 -6.06
CA ILE A 109 5.84 -6.67 -6.90
C ILE A 109 6.25 -7.88 -6.08
N HIS A 110 5.33 -8.82 -5.89
CA HIS A 110 5.63 -10.09 -5.26
C HIS A 110 6.28 -11.03 -6.30
N PRO A 111 7.48 -11.59 -6.05
CA PRO A 111 8.18 -12.40 -7.05
C PRO A 111 7.44 -13.69 -7.42
N GLY A 112 6.59 -14.22 -6.52
CA GLY A 112 5.77 -15.41 -6.78
C GLY A 112 4.64 -15.19 -7.80
N ARG A 113 4.24 -13.95 -8.14
CA ARG A 113 3.18 -13.75 -9.13
C ARG A 113 3.65 -14.17 -10.53
N LYS A 114 2.74 -14.76 -11.32
CA LYS A 114 3.07 -15.33 -12.64
C LYS A 114 3.59 -14.30 -13.65
N ASP A 115 3.15 -13.06 -13.51
CA ASP A 115 3.47 -11.93 -14.38
C ASP A 115 4.50 -10.97 -13.75
N ALA A 116 5.30 -11.40 -12.76
CA ALA A 116 6.18 -10.52 -11.99
C ALA A 116 7.11 -9.67 -12.87
N LEU A 117 7.73 -10.29 -13.88
CA LEU A 117 8.63 -9.61 -14.81
C LEU A 117 7.88 -8.66 -15.75
N ALA A 118 6.73 -9.09 -16.28
CA ALA A 118 5.91 -8.25 -17.14
C ALA A 118 5.38 -7.01 -16.39
N GLU A 119 4.96 -7.18 -15.13
CA GLU A 119 4.57 -6.08 -14.26
C GLU A 119 5.75 -5.15 -13.95
N LEU A 120 6.95 -5.70 -13.74
CA LEU A 120 8.16 -4.90 -13.53
C LEU A 120 8.47 -4.04 -14.76
N GLU A 121 8.46 -4.63 -15.96
CA GLU A 121 8.67 -3.89 -17.21
C GLU A 121 7.64 -2.78 -17.39
N ARG A 122 6.35 -3.07 -17.14
CA ARG A 122 5.28 -2.08 -17.17
C ARG A 122 5.52 -0.94 -16.18
N CYS A 123 5.90 -1.27 -14.94
CA CYS A 123 6.19 -0.30 -13.90
C CYS A 123 7.40 0.58 -14.23
N LEU A 124 8.45 -0.01 -14.79
CA LEU A 124 9.63 0.73 -15.26
C LEU A 124 9.25 1.70 -16.38
N ALA A 125 8.47 1.25 -17.36
CA ALA A 125 7.94 2.13 -18.42
C ALA A 125 7.04 3.25 -17.88
N GLY A 126 6.29 2.97 -16.79
CA GLY A 126 5.49 3.96 -16.06
C GLY A 126 6.29 4.93 -15.18
N GLY A 127 7.62 4.80 -15.12
CA GLY A 127 8.49 5.73 -14.40
C GLY A 127 8.78 5.37 -12.94
N ALA A 128 8.54 4.10 -12.53
CA ALA A 128 8.95 3.60 -11.21
C ALA A 128 10.45 3.87 -10.96
N ARG A 129 10.79 4.34 -9.75
CA ARG A 129 12.18 4.63 -9.34
C ARG A 129 12.73 3.69 -8.28
N ALA A 130 11.85 2.91 -7.65
CA ALA A 130 12.22 1.89 -6.71
C ALA A 130 11.26 0.71 -6.79
N LEU A 131 11.78 -0.47 -6.46
CA LEU A 131 11.01 -1.70 -6.34
C LEU A 131 11.09 -2.18 -4.89
N LYS A 132 9.92 -2.37 -4.28
CA LYS A 132 9.74 -3.09 -3.02
C LYS A 132 9.40 -4.55 -3.33
N LEU A 133 10.40 -5.40 -3.22
CA LEU A 133 10.22 -6.86 -3.26
C LEU A 133 9.59 -7.33 -1.96
N LEU A 134 8.42 -7.96 -2.07
CA LEU A 134 7.83 -8.67 -0.94
C LEU A 134 8.52 -10.01 -0.79
N ALA A 135 8.99 -10.32 0.42
CA ALA A 135 9.61 -11.59 0.70
C ALA A 135 8.61 -12.72 0.45
N GLN A 136 9.07 -13.80 -0.19
CA GLN A 136 8.32 -15.05 -0.23
C GLN A 136 8.18 -15.56 1.21
N LEU A 137 6.95 -15.81 1.64
CA LEU A 137 6.74 -16.47 2.93
C LEU A 137 7.14 -17.93 2.77
N PRO A 138 8.04 -18.46 3.62
CA PRO A 138 8.33 -19.89 3.60
C PRO A 138 7.06 -20.69 3.92
N GLU A 139 6.86 -21.83 3.26
CA GLU A 139 5.70 -22.75 3.39
C GLU A 139 5.19 -22.95 4.84
N ARG A 140 6.09 -22.87 5.82
CA ARG A 140 5.79 -23.03 7.25
C ARG A 140 4.87 -21.95 7.83
N GLN A 141 4.78 -20.78 7.20
CA GLN A 141 3.88 -19.67 7.59
C GLN A 141 2.57 -19.65 6.79
N LEU A 142 2.42 -20.52 5.78
CA LEU A 142 1.24 -20.59 4.91
C LEU A 142 0.17 -21.58 5.41
N ARG A 143 0.47 -22.36 6.45
CA ARG A 143 -0.52 -23.26 7.05
C ARG A 143 -1.47 -22.45 7.95
N PRO A 144 -2.80 -22.61 7.83
CA PRO A 144 -3.70 -22.18 8.88
C PRO A 144 -3.19 -22.79 10.19
N ALA A 145 -3.15 -22.01 11.27
CA ALA A 145 -2.83 -22.55 12.58
C ALA A 145 -3.73 -23.77 12.82
N ALA A 146 -3.13 -24.97 12.77
CA ALA A 146 -3.86 -26.18 13.06
C ALA A 146 -4.42 -26.02 14.48
N VAL A 147 -5.74 -26.08 14.57
CA VAL A 147 -6.49 -26.16 15.82
C VAL A 147 -5.79 -27.20 16.69
N ARG A 148 -5.23 -26.74 17.81
CA ARG A 148 -4.81 -27.61 18.92
C ARG A 148 -5.94 -27.66 19.93
#